data_AF-A0A2V6JSW1-F1
#
_entry.id   AF-A0A2V6JSW1-F1
#
_cell.length_a   1.000
_cell.length_b   1.000
_cell.length_c   1.000
_cell.angle_alpha   90.00
_cell.angle_beta   90.00
_cell.angle_gamma   90.00
#
_symmetry.space_group_name_H-M   'P 1'
#
loop_
_entity.id
_entity.type
_entity.pdbx_description
1 polymer ?
#
loop_
_entity_poly.entity_id
_entity_poly.type
_entity_poly.pdbx_seq_one_letter_code
_entity_poly.pdbx_strand_id
1 'polypeptide(L)'
;MPRAVAAAGAIVHYLKHQLRRNIDHLTSLRCDASAEYVVLDAATQTNLELVESRGARNTSLLAVLDRTVTPMGGRRLRSWILQPLRNLHELERRQEMLADLLQETDLLAAIRAQLKLIRDIERAISRLSQASGNARDLVALKFSLQELPKLKNELQKLIERMKFGRAGSPNPPNVRQEQGATNASPARTKHAL
;
A
#
# COMPACT_ATOMS: atom_id res chain seq x y z
N MET A 1 2.76 -12.71 -25.45
CA MET A 1 2.41 -11.31 -25.14
C MET A 1 3.07 -10.29 -26.10
N PRO A 2 2.90 -10.39 -27.44
CA PRO A 2 3.59 -9.50 -28.38
C PRO A 2 3.13 -8.04 -28.32
N ARG A 3 1.84 -7.80 -28.04
CA ARG A 3 1.27 -6.44 -27.95
C ARG A 3 1.82 -5.63 -26.75
N ALA A 4 2.02 -6.28 -25.60
CA ALA A 4 2.57 -5.62 -24.41
C ALA A 4 4.03 -5.21 -24.62
N VAL A 5 4.83 -6.06 -25.28
CA VAL A 5 6.22 -5.74 -25.64
C VAL A 5 6.27 -4.60 -26.64
N ALA A 6 5.39 -4.59 -27.65
CA ALA A 6 5.31 -3.48 -28.61
C ALA A 6 4.96 -2.15 -27.94
N ALA A 7 3.98 -2.14 -27.02
CA ALA A 7 3.61 -0.95 -26.25
C ALA A 7 4.76 -0.47 -25.35
N ALA A 8 5.40 -1.38 -24.61
CA ALA A 8 6.56 -1.04 -23.79
C ALA A 8 7.73 -0.49 -24.64
N GLY A 9 7.99 -1.10 -25.80
CA GLY A 9 8.99 -0.66 -26.76
C GLY A 9 8.69 0.75 -27.29
N ALA A 10 7.42 1.06 -27.60
CA ALA A 10 7.02 2.39 -28.04
C ALA A 10 7.25 3.45 -26.94
N ILE A 11 6.94 3.14 -25.68
CA ILE A 11 7.18 4.04 -24.54
C ILE A 11 8.70 4.28 -24.37
N VAL A 12 9.50 3.21 -24.36
CA VAL A 12 10.97 3.30 -24.23
C VAL A 12 11.56 4.11 -25.39
N HIS A 13 11.10 3.86 -26.62
CA HIS A 13 11.50 4.60 -27.79
C HIS A 13 11.16 6.09 -27.65
N TYR A 14 9.95 6.43 -27.21
CA TYR A 14 9.53 7.81 -26.99
C TYR A 14 10.39 8.52 -25.92
N LEU A 15 10.63 7.87 -24.77
CA LEU A 15 11.47 8.41 -23.71
C LEU A 15 12.90 8.70 -24.19
N LYS A 16 13.49 7.75 -24.93
CA LYS A 16 14.88 7.82 -25.39
C LYS A 16 15.08 8.77 -26.58
N HIS A 17 14.22 8.68 -27.59
CA HIS A 17 14.42 9.39 -28.85
C HIS A 17 13.69 10.73 -28.92
N GLN A 18 12.45 10.81 -28.41
CA GLN A 18 11.67 12.05 -28.44
C GLN A 18 12.00 12.98 -27.26
N LEU A 19 11.95 12.45 -26.04
CA LEU A 19 12.22 13.24 -24.83
C LEU A 19 13.71 13.33 -24.47
N ARG A 20 14.58 12.59 -25.18
CA ARG A 20 16.04 12.54 -24.97
C ARG A 20 16.42 12.34 -23.50
N ARG A 21 15.67 11.49 -22.79
CA ARG A 21 15.91 11.20 -21.38
C ARG A 21 16.89 10.06 -21.23
N ASN A 22 17.77 10.17 -20.23
CA ASN A 22 18.52 9.02 -19.74
C ASN A 22 17.53 8.10 -18.99
N ILE A 23 17.48 6.83 -19.39
CA ILE A 23 16.59 5.80 -18.85
C ILE A 23 17.34 4.67 -18.12
N ASP A 24 18.61 4.86 -17.76
CA ASP A 24 19.47 3.84 -17.12
C ASP A 24 18.92 3.39 -15.76
N HIS A 25 18.05 4.19 -15.15
CA HIS A 25 17.33 3.89 -13.91
C HIS A 25 16.17 2.90 -14.08
N LEU A 26 15.73 2.62 -15.32
CA LEU A 26 14.71 1.61 -15.59
C LEU A 26 15.34 0.21 -15.60
N THR A 27 15.47 -0.38 -14.41
CA THR A 27 16.19 -1.66 -14.22
C THR A 27 15.37 -2.91 -14.52
N SER A 28 14.04 -2.81 -14.53
CA SER A 28 13.18 -3.95 -14.83
C SER A 28 11.84 -3.52 -15.43
N LEU A 29 11.30 -4.37 -16.30
CA LEU A 29 9.94 -4.28 -16.81
C LEU A 29 9.15 -5.47 -16.26
N ARG A 30 7.99 -5.20 -15.67
CA ARG A 30 7.07 -6.23 -15.20
C ARG A 30 5.73 -6.05 -15.90
N CYS A 31 5.17 -7.14 -16.39
CA CYS A 31 3.78 -7.15 -16.80
C CYS A 31 2.94 -7.25 -15.53
N ASP A 32 2.06 -6.27 -15.31
CA ASP A 32 1.11 -6.32 -14.21
C ASP A 32 0.14 -7.48 -14.48
N ALA A 33 0.21 -8.53 -13.67
CA ALA A 33 -0.67 -9.68 -13.81
C ALA A 33 -1.97 -9.36 -13.09
N SER A 34 -3.10 -9.44 -13.80
CA SER A 34 -4.46 -9.26 -13.26
C SER A 34 -4.79 -10.12 -12.02
N ALA A 35 -3.93 -11.08 -11.66
CA ALA A 35 -4.08 -11.94 -10.49
C ALA A 35 -3.62 -11.32 -9.17
N GLU A 36 -2.75 -10.29 -9.18
CA GLU A 36 -2.20 -9.72 -7.93
C GLU A 36 -3.15 -8.72 -7.27
N TYR A 37 -3.93 -8.00 -8.07
CA TYR A 37 -4.81 -6.93 -7.62
C TYR A 37 -6.25 -7.11 -8.10
N VAL A 38 -7.20 -6.57 -7.35
CA VAL A 38 -8.59 -6.47 -7.78
C VAL A 38 -8.65 -5.48 -8.94
N VAL A 39 -9.20 -5.93 -10.07
CA VAL A 39 -9.39 -5.07 -11.23
C VAL A 39 -10.53 -4.11 -10.93
N LEU A 40 -10.21 -2.82 -10.86
CA LEU A 40 -11.17 -1.73 -10.73
C LEU A 40 -11.17 -0.96 -12.04
N ASP A 41 -12.27 -1.01 -12.79
CA ASP A 41 -12.40 -0.22 -14.01
C ASP A 41 -12.54 1.27 -13.69
N ALA A 42 -12.30 2.13 -14.69
CA ALA A 42 -12.33 3.58 -14.50
C ALA A 42 -13.68 4.07 -13.97
N ALA A 43 -14.79 3.48 -14.44
CA ALA A 43 -16.13 3.81 -13.97
C ALA A 43 -16.30 3.50 -12.48
N THR A 44 -15.85 2.33 -12.01
CA THR A 44 -15.88 2.00 -10.57
C THR A 44 -15.02 2.96 -9.76
N GLN A 45 -13.80 3.27 -10.21
CA GLN A 45 -12.91 4.19 -9.49
C GLN A 45 -13.53 5.58 -9.32
N THR A 46 -14.19 6.09 -10.37
CA THR A 46 -14.88 7.39 -10.35
C THR A 46 -16.18 7.34 -9.54
N ASN A 47 -16.99 6.29 -9.69
CA ASN A 47 -18.27 6.16 -9.00
C ASN A 47 -18.11 5.98 -7.49
N LEU A 48 -17.02 5.33 -7.06
CA LEU A 48 -16.65 5.20 -5.66
C LEU A 48 -15.84 6.40 -5.13
N GLU A 49 -15.58 7.40 -5.97
CA GLU A 49 -14.77 8.58 -5.63
C GLU A 49 -13.47 8.22 -4.90
N LEU A 50 -12.72 7.24 -5.44
CA LEU A 50 -11.59 6.64 -4.69
C LEU A 50 -10.46 7.63 -4.39
N VAL A 51 -10.18 8.52 -5.35
CA VAL A 51 -9.07 9.48 -5.26
C VAL A 51 -9.57 10.92 -5.41
N GLU A 52 -10.51 11.15 -6.31
CA GLU A 52 -11.08 12.45 -6.63
C GLU A 52 -12.58 12.42 -6.37
N SER A 53 -13.10 13.47 -5.73
CA SER A 53 -14.53 13.66 -5.54
C SER A 53 -15.12 14.53 -6.65
N ARG A 54 -16.38 14.29 -7.00
CA ARG A 54 -17.10 15.09 -8.01
C ARG A 54 -17.72 16.34 -7.41
N GLY A 55 -17.81 16.42 -6.07
CA GLY A 55 -18.39 17.53 -5.33
C GLY A 55 -17.43 18.71 -5.10
N ALA A 56 -17.97 19.84 -4.67
CA ALA A 56 -17.19 21.04 -4.33
C ALA A 56 -16.29 20.86 -3.09
N ARG A 57 -16.61 19.88 -2.23
CA ARG A 57 -15.77 19.45 -1.11
C ARG A 57 -15.05 18.17 -1.49
N ASN A 58 -13.76 18.09 -1.16
CA ASN A 58 -12.99 16.87 -1.40
C ASN A 58 -13.35 15.78 -0.38
N THR A 59 -14.37 14.97 -0.69
CA THR A 59 -14.84 13.86 0.15
C THR A 59 -14.45 12.49 -0.40
N SER A 60 -13.40 12.43 -1.23
CA SER A 60 -12.92 11.17 -1.79
C SER A 60 -12.42 10.22 -0.69
N LEU A 61 -12.41 8.92 -0.97
CA LEU A 61 -11.89 7.92 -0.01
C LEU A 61 -10.46 8.25 0.41
N LEU A 62 -9.61 8.63 -0.55
CA LEU A 62 -8.25 9.08 -0.27
C LEU A 62 -8.23 10.30 0.65
N ALA A 63 -9.08 11.30 0.42
CA ALA A 63 -9.11 12.51 1.24
C ALA A 63 -9.50 12.22 2.71
N VAL A 64 -10.35 11.23 2.93
CA VAL A 64 -10.76 10.81 4.27
C VAL A 64 -9.66 10.01 4.98
N LEU A 65 -9.05 9.06 4.26
CA LEU A 65 -8.07 8.12 4.82
C LEU A 65 -6.65 8.67 4.91
N ASP A 66 -6.26 9.62 4.06
CA ASP A 66 -4.89 10.10 4.01
C ASP A 66 -4.52 10.95 5.23
N ARG A 67 -3.94 10.26 6.22
CA ARG A 67 -3.29 10.83 7.40
C ARG A 67 -1.79 10.58 7.38
N THR A 68 -1.22 10.38 6.20
CA THR A 68 0.21 10.14 6.04
C THR A 68 1.00 11.42 6.35
N VAL A 69 2.21 11.26 6.89
CA VAL A 69 3.08 12.40 7.28
C VAL A 69 4.19 12.67 6.27
N THR A 70 4.26 11.87 5.20
CA THR A 70 5.26 12.02 4.13
C THR A 70 4.58 11.98 2.76
N PRO A 71 5.05 12.76 1.78
CA PRO A 71 4.50 12.73 0.42
C PRO A 71 4.60 11.36 -0.26
N MET A 72 5.67 10.61 0.02
CA MET A 72 5.84 9.23 -0.46
C MET A 72 4.83 8.27 0.17
N GLY A 73 4.45 8.49 1.44
CA GLY A 73 3.38 7.76 2.11
C GLY A 73 2.03 7.98 1.43
N GLY A 74 1.67 9.23 1.14
CA GLY A 74 0.41 9.56 0.48
C GLY A 74 0.30 8.95 -0.93
N ARG A 75 1.40 8.97 -1.71
CA ARG A 75 1.46 8.27 -3.00
C ARG A 75 1.27 6.76 -2.86
N ARG A 76 1.89 6.14 -1.86
CA ARG A 76 1.74 4.71 -1.60
C ARG A 76 0.31 4.37 -1.19
N LEU A 77 -0.32 5.18 -0.34
CA LEU A 77 -1.73 4.99 0.04
C LEU A 77 -2.66 5.11 -1.18
N ARG A 78 -2.46 6.12 -2.03
CA ARG A 78 -3.19 6.27 -3.29
C ARG A 78 -3.05 5.03 -4.18
N SER A 79 -1.84 4.48 -4.32
CA SER A 79 -1.61 3.24 -5.06
C SER A 79 -2.37 2.06 -4.44
N TRP A 80 -2.34 1.88 -3.11
CA TRP A 80 -3.08 0.80 -2.45
C TRP A 80 -4.59 0.88 -2.61
N ILE A 81 -5.15 2.09 -2.62
CA ILE A 81 -6.59 2.30 -2.88
C ILE A 81 -6.95 1.90 -4.32
N LEU A 82 -6.12 2.27 -5.29
CA LEU A 82 -6.37 2.00 -6.70
C LEU A 82 -6.04 0.56 -7.12
N GLN A 83 -5.19 -0.12 -6.35
CA GLN A 83 -4.74 -1.49 -6.61
C GLN A 83 -4.91 -2.33 -5.32
N PRO A 84 -6.15 -2.70 -4.96
CA PRO A 84 -6.40 -3.51 -3.79
C PRO A 84 -5.79 -4.91 -3.97
N LEU A 85 -5.10 -5.40 -2.95
CA LEU A 85 -4.45 -6.72 -2.99
C LEU A 85 -5.46 -7.85 -3.04
N ARG A 86 -5.12 -8.93 -3.78
CA ARG A 86 -5.87 -10.21 -3.75
C ARG A 86 -5.22 -11.26 -2.86
N ASN A 87 -3.96 -11.07 -2.49
CA ASN A 87 -3.21 -12.03 -1.69
C ASN A 87 -3.63 -11.94 -0.21
N LEU A 88 -4.31 -12.97 0.29
CA LEU A 88 -4.80 -13.03 1.67
C LEU A 88 -3.66 -12.93 2.70
N HIS A 89 -2.57 -13.65 2.49
CA HIS A 89 -1.42 -13.64 3.40
C HIS A 89 -0.80 -12.23 3.50
N GLU A 90 -0.72 -11.48 2.40
CA GLU A 90 -0.23 -10.09 2.46
C GLU A 90 -1.21 -9.14 3.14
N LEU A 91 -2.52 -9.35 2.96
CA LEU A 91 -3.56 -8.60 3.67
C LEU A 91 -3.48 -8.83 5.18
N GLU A 92 -3.38 -10.09 5.61
CA GLU A 92 -3.25 -10.47 7.02
C GLU A 92 -2.00 -9.85 7.64
N ARG A 93 -0.84 -9.92 6.96
CA ARG A 93 0.39 -9.24 7.42
C ARG A 93 0.21 -7.75 7.64
N ARG A 94 -0.51 -7.06 6.73
CA ARG A 94 -0.79 -5.63 6.88
C ARG A 94 -1.73 -5.36 8.04
N GLN A 95 -2.77 -6.19 8.22
CA GLN A 95 -3.70 -6.06 9.34
C GLN A 95 -3.03 -6.30 10.68
N GLU A 96 -2.16 -7.31 10.79
CA GLU A 96 -1.35 -7.59 11.99
C GLU A 96 -0.47 -6.38 12.34
N MET A 97 0.27 -5.84 11.36
CA MET A 97 1.12 -4.66 11.57
C MET A 97 0.30 -3.44 12.04
N LEU A 98 -0.91 -3.25 11.51
CA LEU A 98 -1.81 -2.19 11.96
C LEU A 98 -2.28 -2.43 13.39
N ALA A 99 -2.70 -3.66 13.72
CA ALA A 99 -3.13 -4.01 15.07
C ALA A 99 -2.01 -3.79 16.10
N ASP A 100 -0.79 -4.23 15.79
CA ASP A 100 0.40 -4.06 16.62
C ASP A 100 0.69 -2.56 16.86
N LEU A 101 0.65 -1.73 15.81
CA LEU A 101 0.85 -0.28 15.94
C LEU A 101 -0.27 0.43 16.72
N LEU A 102 -1.51 -0.07 16.65
CA LEU A 102 -2.64 0.49 17.38
C LEU A 102 -2.61 0.17 18.87
N GLN A 103 -1.98 -0.95 19.27
CA GLN A 103 -1.75 -1.29 20.67
C GLN A 103 -0.66 -0.42 21.31
N GLU A 104 0.27 0.10 20.51
CA GLU A 104 1.44 0.87 20.96
C GLU A 104 1.34 2.34 20.52
N THR A 105 0.30 3.05 20.97
CA THR A 105 -0.01 4.43 20.50
C THR A 105 1.13 5.43 20.70
N ASP A 106 1.90 5.29 21.78
CA ASP A 106 3.04 6.17 22.07
C ASP A 106 4.19 5.95 21.07
N LEU A 107 4.48 4.68 20.74
CA LEU A 107 5.48 4.36 19.72
C LEU A 107 5.00 4.78 18.34
N LEU A 108 3.72 4.61 18.02
CA LEU A 108 3.14 5.11 16.77
C LEU A 108 3.32 6.63 16.65
N ALA A 109 3.08 7.40 17.73
CA ALA A 109 3.31 8.83 17.75
C ALA A 109 4.80 9.18 17.54
N ALA A 110 5.71 8.48 18.21
CA ALA A 110 7.16 8.67 18.06
C ALA A 110 7.63 8.36 16.63
N ILE A 111 7.20 7.24 16.05
CA ILE A 111 7.50 6.85 14.66
C ILE A 111 6.99 7.91 13.68
N ARG A 112 5.75 8.39 13.87
CA ARG A 112 5.18 9.46 13.03
C ARG A 112 5.95 10.77 13.16
N ALA A 113 6.41 11.12 14.36
CA ALA A 113 7.24 12.31 14.57
C ALA A 113 8.57 12.21 13.81
N GLN A 114 9.24 11.04 13.85
CA GLN A 114 10.48 10.82 13.08
C GLN A 114 10.23 10.83 11.57
N LEU A 115 9.18 10.15 11.10
CA LEU A 115 8.81 10.14 9.68
C LEU A 115 8.51 11.55 9.14
N LYS A 116 7.95 12.45 9.94
CA LYS A 116 7.67 13.84 9.52
C LYS A 116 8.94 14.63 9.17
N LEU A 117 10.09 14.26 9.74
CA LEU A 117 11.38 14.88 9.43
C LEU A 117 11.99 14.37 8.12
N ILE A 118 11.53 13.21 7.64
CA ILE A 118 11.98 12.59 6.41
C ILE A 118 11.23 13.24 5.23
N ARG A 119 12.00 13.88 4.34
CA ARG A 119 11.46 14.51 3.13
C ARG A 119 11.13 13.47 2.07
N ASP A 120 10.66 13.92 0.91
CA ASP A 120 10.35 13.08 -0.23
C ASP A 120 11.62 12.52 -0.91
N ILE A 121 12.20 11.47 -0.28
CA ILE A 121 13.41 10.79 -0.74
C ILE A 121 13.20 10.18 -2.12
N GLU A 122 12.04 9.55 -2.37
CA GLU A 122 11.74 8.86 -3.63
C GLU A 122 11.85 9.81 -4.82
N ARG A 123 11.23 11.00 -4.74
CA ARG A 123 11.34 12.01 -5.80
C ARG A 123 12.73 12.63 -5.90
N ALA A 124 13.40 12.85 -4.76
CA ALA A 124 14.76 13.38 -4.76
C ALA A 124 15.73 12.44 -5.47
N ILE A 125 15.71 11.14 -5.12
CA ILE A 125 16.53 10.10 -5.77
C ILE A 125 16.20 10.01 -7.26
N SER A 126 14.91 10.00 -7.62
CA SER A 126 14.50 9.94 -9.02
C SER A 126 15.08 11.11 -9.84
N ARG A 127 15.03 12.35 -9.35
CA ARG A 127 15.63 13.50 -10.03
C ARG A 127 17.15 13.42 -10.10
N LEU A 128 17.81 13.04 -9.00
CA LEU A 128 19.26 12.92 -8.94
C LEU A 128 19.78 11.84 -9.90
N SER A 129 19.09 10.69 -9.98
CA SER A 129 19.44 9.60 -10.92
C SER A 129 19.30 9.99 -12.39
N GLN A 130 18.43 10.96 -12.69
CA GLN A 130 18.20 11.46 -14.04
C GLN A 130 19.07 12.68 -14.39
N ALA A 131 20.05 13.03 -13.55
CA ALA A 131 20.88 14.24 -13.66
C ALA A 131 20.05 15.55 -13.77
N SER A 132 18.78 15.53 -13.34
CA SER A 132 17.89 16.69 -13.33
C SER A 132 17.68 17.25 -11.92
N GLY A 133 18.31 16.64 -10.92
CA GLY A 133 18.27 17.08 -9.53
C GLY A 133 19.23 18.25 -9.27
N ASN A 134 18.95 19.02 -8.22
CA ASN A 134 19.78 20.17 -7.84
C ASN A 134 20.38 20.00 -6.43
N ALA A 135 21.18 20.98 -5.99
CA ALA A 135 21.78 20.96 -4.66
C ALA A 135 20.75 20.84 -3.52
N ARG A 136 19.52 21.35 -3.70
CA ARG A 136 18.46 21.22 -2.70
C ARG A 136 17.98 19.78 -2.56
N ASP A 137 17.98 19.01 -3.64
CA ASP A 137 17.65 17.58 -3.61
C ASP A 137 18.68 16.78 -2.82
N LEU A 138 19.98 17.08 -3.02
CA LEU A 138 21.07 16.48 -2.25
C LEU A 138 20.98 16.83 -0.77
N VAL A 139 20.69 18.09 -0.45
CA VAL A 139 20.51 18.55 0.94
C VAL A 139 19.29 17.89 1.58
N ALA A 140 18.18 17.79 0.85
CA ALA A 140 16.97 17.10 1.32
C ALA A 140 17.24 15.62 1.59
N LEU A 141 17.99 14.95 0.71
CA LEU A 141 18.43 13.58 0.90
C LEU A 141 19.33 13.44 2.13
N LYS A 142 20.36 14.29 2.26
CA LYS A 142 21.27 14.32 3.43
C LYS A 142 20.49 14.39 4.74
N PHE A 143 19.60 15.38 4.89
CA PHE A 143 18.82 15.53 6.11
C PHE A 143 17.90 14.34 6.37
N SER A 144 17.27 13.80 5.32
CA SER A 144 16.39 12.64 5.47
C SER A 144 17.16 11.38 5.89
N LEU A 145 18.37 11.17 5.37
CA LEU A 145 19.24 10.06 5.74
C LEU A 145 19.75 10.17 7.18
N GLN A 146 19.97 11.38 7.70
CA GLN A 146 20.39 11.61 9.08
C GLN A 146 19.33 11.21 10.12
N GLU A 147 18.05 11.20 9.73
CA GLU A 147 16.95 10.80 10.62
C GLU A 147 16.66 9.29 10.60
N LEU A 148 17.18 8.55 9.60
CA LEU A 148 16.96 7.10 9.49
C LEU A 148 17.43 6.29 10.71
N PRO A 149 18.58 6.57 11.34
CA PRO A 149 19.00 5.86 12.55
C PRO A 149 17.98 6.01 13.70
N LYS A 150 17.42 7.21 13.89
CA LYS A 150 16.41 7.46 14.94
C LYS A 150 15.12 6.70 14.63
N LEU A 151 14.65 6.75 13.38
CA LEU A 151 13.49 5.98 12.95
C LEU A 151 13.70 4.47 13.15
N LYS A 152 14.89 3.96 12.81
CA LYS A 152 15.26 2.56 13.02
C LYS A 152 15.17 2.18 14.50
N ASN A 153 15.65 3.04 15.40
CA ASN A 153 15.58 2.79 16.83
C ASN A 153 14.13 2.72 17.34
N GLU A 154 13.24 3.60 16.88
CA GLU A 154 11.81 3.53 17.29
C GLU A 154 11.13 2.26 16.75
N LEU A 155 11.43 1.86 15.51
CA LEU A 155 10.92 0.60 14.95
C LEU A 155 11.46 -0.63 15.69
N GLN A 156 12.72 -0.58 16.14
CA GLN A 156 13.33 -1.66 16.91
C GLN A 156 12.63 -1.85 18.26
N LYS A 157 12.29 -0.76 18.96
CA LYS A 157 11.49 -0.82 20.20
C LYS A 157 10.14 -1.48 19.97
N LEU A 158 9.46 -1.17 18.87
CA LEU A 158 8.20 -1.80 18.50
C LEU A 158 8.38 -3.31 18.30
N ILE A 159 9.39 -3.73 17.54
CA ILE A 159 9.69 -5.15 17.29
C ILE A 159 9.97 -5.88 18.62
N GLU A 160 10.71 -5.26 19.53
CA GLU A 160 11.02 -5.83 20.84
C GLU A 160 9.78 -5.97 21.72
N ARG A 161 8.92 -4.95 21.78
CA ARG A 161 7.64 -5.01 22.51
C ARG A 161 6.71 -6.07 21.96
N MET A 162 6.61 -6.20 20.63
CA MET A 162 5.79 -7.22 19.99
C MET A 162 6.29 -8.64 20.30
N LYS A 163 7.62 -8.85 20.33
CA LYS A 163 8.20 -10.15 20.73
C LYS A 163 7.86 -10.51 22.18
N PHE A 164 7.78 -9.52 23.06
CA PHE A 164 7.42 -9.73 24.46
C PHE A 164 5.91 -9.95 24.65
N GLY A 165 5.06 -9.16 23.97
CA GLY A 165 3.60 -9.26 24.06
C GLY A 165 3.02 -10.55 23.45
N ARG A 166 3.62 -11.08 22.38
CA ARG A 166 3.22 -12.38 21.78
C ARG A 166 3.55 -13.59 22.67
N ALA A 167 4.45 -13.46 23.65
CA ALA A 167 4.70 -14.51 24.64
C ALA A 167 3.62 -14.59 25.73
N GLY A 168 2.69 -13.62 25.80
CA GLY A 168 1.72 -13.48 26.90
C GLY A 168 0.25 -13.37 26.51
N SER A 169 -0.15 -13.51 25.24
CA SER A 169 -1.56 -13.43 24.85
C SER A 169 -2.11 -14.77 24.35
N PRO A 170 -3.08 -15.39 25.05
CA PRO A 170 -3.77 -16.57 24.56
C PRO A 170 -4.89 -16.18 23.59
N ASN A 171 -4.73 -16.68 22.37
CA ASN A 171 -5.76 -16.97 21.35
C ASN A 171 -6.36 -15.78 20.54
N PRO A 172 -6.38 -15.87 19.19
CA PRO A 172 -7.21 -15.00 18.36
C PRO A 172 -8.71 -15.34 18.52
N PRO A 173 -9.62 -14.41 18.20
CA PRO A 173 -11.05 -14.64 18.29
C PRO A 173 -11.49 -15.78 17.36
N ASN A 174 -12.19 -16.73 17.97
CA ASN A 174 -12.82 -17.91 17.39
C ASN A 174 -13.47 -17.59 16.02
N VAL A 175 -12.86 -18.06 14.93
CA VAL A 175 -13.57 -18.23 13.66
C VAL A 175 -14.60 -19.32 13.91
N ARG A 176 -15.87 -18.93 14.04
CA ARG A 176 -16.99 -19.85 14.17
C ARG A 176 -16.91 -20.85 13.01
N GLN A 177 -16.55 -22.09 13.33
CA GLN A 177 -16.76 -23.22 12.44
C GLN A 177 -18.27 -23.36 12.29
N GLU A 178 -18.79 -23.05 11.10
CA GLU A 178 -20.10 -23.52 10.67
C GLU A 178 -20.01 -25.04 10.50
N GLN A 179 -20.21 -25.76 11.59
CA GLN A 179 -20.61 -27.17 11.55
C GLN A 179 -22.12 -27.20 11.39
N GLY A 180 -22.58 -27.28 10.14
CA GLY A 180 -23.96 -27.53 9.78
C GLY A 180 -24.06 -28.78 8.91
N ALA A 181 -23.72 -29.94 9.46
CA ALA A 181 -24.03 -31.22 8.82
C ALA A 181 -25.23 -31.89 9.51
N THR A 182 -26.22 -32.22 8.66
CA THR A 182 -27.19 -33.32 8.80
C THR A 182 -28.24 -33.26 9.91
N ASN A 183 -29.49 -33.04 9.49
CA ASN A 183 -30.54 -33.98 9.88
C ASN A 183 -31.53 -34.18 8.73
N ALA A 184 -31.36 -35.31 8.04
CA ALA A 184 -32.41 -35.94 7.26
C ALA A 184 -33.29 -36.76 8.23
N SER A 185 -34.61 -36.63 8.11
CA SER A 185 -35.55 -37.67 8.57
C SER A 185 -36.83 -37.65 7.74
N PRO A 186 -37.53 -38.80 7.61
CA PRO A 186 -38.31 -39.13 6.42
C PRO A 186 -39.84 -39.02 6.59
N ALA A 187 -40.51 -38.94 5.43
CA ALA A 187 -41.85 -39.44 5.09
C ALA A 187 -43.08 -39.01 5.92
N ARG A 188 -44.02 -38.32 5.24
CA ARG A 188 -45.43 -38.77 5.19
C ARG A 188 -46.23 -38.14 4.03
N THR A 189 -46.73 -39.03 3.18
CA THR A 189 -47.76 -38.88 2.15
C THR A 189 -49.05 -38.25 2.70
N LYS A 190 -49.77 -37.45 1.88
CA LYS A 190 -51.19 -37.65 1.49
C LYS A 190 -51.80 -36.45 0.71
N HIS A 191 -52.30 -36.78 -0.49
CA HIS A 191 -53.53 -36.36 -1.19
C HIS A 191 -53.83 -34.91 -1.61
N ALA A 192 -54.21 -34.81 -2.90
CA ALA A 192 -55.31 -34.07 -3.53
C ALA A 192 -55.29 -32.53 -3.43
N LEU A 193 -55.41 -31.74 -4.50
CA LEU A 193 -56.23 -31.80 -5.71
C LEU A 193 -55.47 -31.10 -6.86
#